data_AF-A0A1Y6K277-F1
#
_entry.id   AF-A0A1Y6K277-F1
#
_cell.length_a   1.000
_cell.length_b   1.000
_cell.length_c   1.000
_cell.angle_alpha   90.00
_cell.angle_beta   90.00
_cell.angle_gamma   90.00
#
_symmetry.space_group_name_H-M   'P 1'
#
loop_
_entity.id
_entity.type
_entity.pdbx_description
1 polymer ?
#
loop_
_entity_poly.entity_id
_entity_poly.type
_entity_poly.pdbx_seq_one_letter_code
_entity_poly.pdbx_strand_id
1 'polypeptide(L)'
;MTAVDPTRLRHQTESLMGQFGSPVEFRQALRNLFSLYANYSLRFGETAPMRPLIPMYHLPHPVMRQIKFDLGPYISENPHAALALADELWEDSYYEVKHTALFIIGEMPVEDPQLILDRITSWLSPGLDQVLKSDLFMVGTRNLQDRFPQAWESWVFSLLSDTDPAINSLGIQALAAGAKSPGFHNLPAIFRLASPFIRDPHHAFIQDLENLMITLAKISPQETGYFLRQILATSISPETSWLIKNCLASFPKDIQANLTSALRKE
;
A
#
# COMPACT_ATOMS: atom_id res chain seq x y z
N MET A 1 14.56 -22.86 -12.41
CA MET A 1 13.90 -21.70 -13.06
C MET A 1 14.06 -21.83 -14.55
N THR A 2 12.96 -21.82 -15.30
CA THR A 2 13.01 -21.69 -16.76
C THR A 2 13.59 -20.31 -17.08
N ALA A 3 14.61 -20.24 -17.93
CA ALA A 3 15.09 -18.96 -18.43
C ALA A 3 13.93 -18.25 -19.15
N VAL A 4 13.60 -17.02 -18.73
CA VAL A 4 12.55 -16.23 -19.37
C VAL A 4 13.08 -15.76 -20.72
N ASP A 5 12.57 -16.32 -21.80
CA ASP A 5 12.81 -15.84 -23.16
C ASP A 5 11.97 -14.56 -23.39
N PRO A 6 12.59 -13.38 -23.56
CA PRO A 6 11.87 -12.12 -23.71
C PRO A 6 11.00 -12.05 -24.96
N THR A 7 11.44 -12.67 -26.06
CA THR A 7 10.70 -12.65 -27.34
C THR A 7 9.44 -13.49 -27.22
N ARG A 8 9.56 -14.68 -26.62
CA ARG A 8 8.41 -15.54 -26.35
C ARG A 8 7.42 -14.88 -25.40
N LEU A 9 7.92 -14.26 -24.32
CA LEU A 9 7.09 -13.57 -23.33
C LEU A 9 6.27 -12.45 -24.00
N ARG A 10 6.88 -11.64 -24.87
CA ARG A 10 6.17 -10.58 -25.61
C ARG A 10 5.02 -11.12 -26.46
N HIS A 11 5.23 -12.18 -27.22
CA HIS A 11 4.14 -12.76 -28.00
C HIS A 11 3.01 -13.34 -27.12
N GLN A 12 3.37 -13.89 -25.95
CA GLN A 12 2.38 -14.38 -25.00
C GLN A 12 1.58 -13.25 -24.34
N THR A 13 2.22 -12.12 -24.01
CA THR A 13 1.55 -10.96 -23.45
C THR A 13 0.73 -10.22 -24.51
N GLU A 14 1.19 -10.14 -25.76
CA GLU A 14 0.39 -9.63 -26.91
C GLU A 14 -0.91 -10.43 -27.08
N SER A 15 -0.81 -11.77 -27.06
CA SER A 15 -1.98 -12.65 -27.15
C SER A 15 -2.94 -12.46 -25.96
N LEU A 16 -2.40 -12.28 -24.75
CA LEU A 16 -3.19 -11.95 -23.57
C LEU A 16 -3.93 -10.60 -23.71
N MET A 17 -3.26 -9.56 -24.22
CA MET A 17 -3.89 -8.25 -24.44
C MET A 17 -5.05 -8.31 -25.45
N GLY A 18 -5.00 -9.24 -26.41
CA GLY A 18 -6.13 -9.49 -27.31
C GLY A 18 -7.44 -9.88 -26.62
N GLN A 19 -7.38 -10.30 -25.35
CA GLN A 19 -8.54 -10.66 -24.53
C GLN A 19 -8.95 -9.55 -23.55
N PHE A 20 -8.33 -8.37 -23.60
CA PHE A 20 -8.56 -7.29 -22.62
C PHE A 20 -10.03 -6.89 -22.46
N GLY A 21 -10.80 -6.89 -23.57
CA GLY A 21 -12.23 -6.57 -23.56
C GLY A 21 -13.14 -7.68 -23.02
N SER A 22 -12.57 -8.84 -22.67
CA SER A 22 -13.31 -10.04 -22.22
C SER A 22 -12.72 -10.50 -20.88
N PRO A 23 -13.17 -9.93 -19.74
CA PRO A 23 -12.52 -10.10 -18.44
C PRO A 23 -12.30 -11.55 -18.01
N VAL A 24 -13.30 -12.41 -18.21
CA VAL A 24 -13.25 -13.82 -17.79
C VAL A 24 -12.19 -14.59 -18.58
N GLU A 25 -12.17 -14.39 -19.89
CA GLU A 25 -11.18 -14.97 -20.79
C GLU A 25 -9.77 -14.47 -20.44
N PHE A 26 -9.62 -13.15 -20.24
CA PHE A 26 -8.35 -12.56 -19.82
C PHE A 26 -7.84 -13.18 -18.52
N ARG A 27 -8.69 -13.31 -17.49
CA ARG A 27 -8.31 -13.92 -16.22
C ARG A 27 -7.80 -15.35 -16.44
N GLN A 28 -8.50 -16.14 -17.24
CA GLN A 28 -8.09 -17.52 -17.54
C GLN A 28 -6.75 -17.56 -18.28
N ALA A 29 -6.55 -16.71 -19.29
CA ALA A 29 -5.30 -16.62 -20.03
C ALA A 29 -4.14 -16.12 -19.16
N LEU A 30 -4.39 -15.15 -18.27
CA LEU A 30 -3.41 -14.64 -17.32
C LEU A 30 -2.95 -15.72 -16.36
N ARG A 31 -3.87 -16.51 -15.80
CA ARG A 31 -3.53 -17.65 -14.93
C ARG A 31 -2.71 -18.70 -15.68
N ASN A 32 -3.07 -19.01 -16.92
CA ASN A 32 -2.31 -19.94 -17.76
C ASN A 32 -0.87 -19.42 -17.97
N LEU A 33 -0.72 -18.13 -18.28
CA LEU A 33 0.58 -17.48 -18.44
C LEU A 33 1.39 -17.52 -17.13
N PHE A 34 0.78 -17.16 -16.00
CA PHE A 34 1.44 -17.20 -14.70
C PHE A 34 1.86 -18.63 -14.31
N SER A 35 1.00 -19.61 -14.55
CA SER A 35 1.33 -21.02 -14.26
C SER A 35 2.54 -21.53 -15.05
N LEU A 36 2.74 -21.06 -16.29
CA LEU A 36 3.90 -21.41 -17.13
C LEU A 36 5.22 -20.91 -16.54
N TYR A 37 5.20 -19.75 -15.88
CA TYR A 37 6.36 -19.10 -15.30
C TYR A 37 6.48 -19.26 -13.79
N ALA A 38 5.55 -19.99 -13.18
CA ALA A 38 5.49 -20.16 -11.74
C ALA A 38 6.69 -20.94 -11.21
N ASN A 39 7.17 -20.53 -10.05
CA ASN A 39 8.27 -21.18 -9.36
C ASN A 39 7.78 -21.83 -8.06
N TYR A 40 7.12 -22.98 -8.20
CA TYR A 40 6.62 -23.77 -7.06
C TYR A 40 7.71 -24.47 -6.25
N SER A 41 8.97 -24.47 -6.73
CA SER A 41 10.09 -25.08 -6.00
C SER A 41 10.78 -24.12 -5.01
N LEU A 42 10.34 -22.86 -4.93
CA LEU A 42 10.72 -21.92 -3.87
C LEU A 42 10.20 -22.43 -2.51
N ARG A 43 11.02 -23.22 -1.82
CA ARG A 43 10.82 -23.57 -0.41
C ARG A 43 11.45 -22.48 0.44
N PHE A 44 10.63 -21.65 1.08
CA PHE A 44 11.10 -20.71 2.08
C PHE A 44 11.61 -21.50 3.30
N GLY A 45 12.88 -21.26 3.69
CA GLY A 45 13.50 -21.89 4.85
C GLY A 45 12.72 -21.62 6.14
N GLU A 46 12.88 -22.50 7.13
CA GLU A 46 12.11 -22.56 8.39
C GLU A 46 12.20 -21.32 9.29
N THR A 47 12.98 -20.29 8.91
CA THR A 47 13.25 -19.09 9.71
C THR A 47 12.60 -17.81 9.18
N ALA A 48 11.71 -17.89 8.17
CA ALA A 48 11.05 -16.70 7.64
C ALA A 48 9.91 -16.20 8.56
N PRO A 49 9.76 -14.87 8.77
CA PRO A 49 8.61 -14.30 9.47
C PRO A 49 7.29 -14.69 8.76
N MET A 50 6.16 -14.52 9.48
CA MET A 50 4.81 -14.96 9.10
C MET A 50 4.58 -15.01 7.58
N ARG A 51 4.33 -16.22 7.07
CA ARG A 51 4.13 -16.46 5.63
C ARG A 51 2.85 -15.75 5.17
N PRO A 52 2.85 -15.12 3.98
CA PRO A 52 1.60 -14.75 3.33
C PRO A 52 0.69 -15.97 3.26
N LEU A 53 -0.57 -15.81 3.63
CA LEU A 53 -1.57 -16.88 3.59
C LEU A 53 -2.14 -17.04 2.18
N ILE A 54 -2.04 -15.99 1.37
CA ILE A 54 -2.46 -16.00 -0.03
C ILE A 54 -1.51 -16.86 -0.90
N PRO A 55 -2.03 -17.75 -1.79
CA PRO A 55 -1.20 -18.49 -2.72
C PRO A 55 -0.52 -17.56 -3.74
N MET A 56 0.72 -17.90 -4.11
CA MET A 56 1.56 -17.12 -5.00
C MET A 56 2.17 -18.01 -6.09
N TYR A 57 2.30 -17.47 -7.29
CA TYR A 57 3.02 -18.11 -8.40
C TYR A 57 4.54 -17.94 -8.28
N HIS A 58 5.01 -16.95 -7.52
CA HIS A 58 6.42 -16.59 -7.38
C HIS A 58 7.09 -16.29 -8.73
N LEU A 59 6.44 -15.43 -9.50
CA LEU A 59 6.85 -15.11 -10.87
C LEU A 59 8.23 -14.41 -10.92
N PRO A 60 9.06 -14.71 -11.93
CA PRO A 60 10.24 -13.90 -12.22
C PRO A 60 9.85 -12.44 -12.50
N HIS A 61 10.61 -11.50 -11.95
CA HIS A 61 10.37 -10.06 -12.12
C HIS A 61 10.13 -9.61 -13.59
N PRO A 62 10.84 -10.14 -14.61
CA PRO A 62 10.58 -9.77 -16.00
C PRO A 62 9.15 -10.04 -16.47
N VAL A 63 8.49 -11.09 -15.97
CA VAL A 63 7.13 -11.47 -16.38
C VAL A 63 6.13 -10.41 -15.94
N MET A 64 6.12 -10.08 -14.65
CA MET A 64 5.22 -9.06 -14.10
C MET A 64 5.52 -7.68 -14.71
N ARG A 65 6.81 -7.36 -14.96
CA ARG A 65 7.19 -6.09 -15.60
C ARG A 65 6.64 -5.98 -17.02
N GLN A 66 6.74 -7.03 -17.83
CA GLN A 66 6.26 -7.01 -19.21
C GLN A 66 4.73 -6.87 -19.27
N ILE A 67 4.00 -7.60 -18.41
CA ILE A 67 2.54 -7.50 -18.34
C ILE A 67 2.08 -6.09 -17.97
N LYS A 68 2.70 -5.48 -16.96
CA LYS A 68 2.39 -4.10 -16.57
C LYS A 68 2.69 -3.10 -17.71
N PHE A 69 3.80 -3.30 -18.42
CA PHE A 69 4.17 -2.47 -19.56
C PHE A 69 3.13 -2.58 -20.70
N ASP A 70 2.72 -3.80 -21.05
CA ASP A 70 1.78 -4.04 -22.14
C ASP A 70 0.34 -3.63 -21.78
N LEU A 71 -0.04 -3.69 -20.50
CA LEU A 71 -1.36 -3.25 -20.02
C LEU A 71 -1.57 -1.73 -20.08
N GLY A 72 -0.51 -0.94 -19.85
CA GLY A 72 -0.59 0.52 -19.72
C GLY A 72 -1.37 1.23 -20.84
N PRO A 73 -1.07 0.98 -22.12
CA PRO A 73 -1.82 1.55 -23.23
C PRO A 73 -3.31 1.18 -23.22
N TYR A 74 -3.67 -0.09 -22.96
CA TYR A 74 -5.06 -0.55 -22.94
C TYR A 74 -5.87 0.05 -21.78
N ILE A 75 -5.24 0.17 -20.60
CA ILE A 75 -5.84 0.87 -19.45
C ILE A 75 -6.13 2.33 -19.79
N SER A 76 -5.20 2.99 -20.49
CA SER A 76 -5.32 4.40 -20.84
C SER A 76 -6.37 4.65 -21.92
N GLU A 77 -6.43 3.78 -22.93
CA GLU A 77 -7.37 3.89 -24.04
C GLU A 77 -8.81 3.50 -23.65
N ASN A 78 -8.98 2.53 -22.75
CA ASN A 78 -10.29 1.99 -22.38
C ASN A 78 -10.49 1.85 -20.85
N PRO A 79 -10.59 2.96 -20.09
CA PRO A 79 -10.70 2.91 -18.62
C PRO A 79 -11.89 2.10 -18.09
N HIS A 80 -13.06 2.17 -18.75
CA HIS A 80 -14.24 1.40 -18.34
C HIS A 80 -14.05 -0.11 -18.48
N ALA A 81 -13.40 -0.56 -19.58
CA ALA A 81 -13.07 -1.98 -19.76
C ALA A 81 -11.98 -2.42 -18.76
N ALA A 82 -11.00 -1.54 -18.50
CA ALA A 82 -9.98 -1.77 -17.49
C ALA A 82 -10.59 -1.99 -16.09
N LEU A 83 -11.59 -1.19 -15.72
CA LEU A 83 -12.29 -1.32 -14.45
C LEU A 83 -13.00 -2.67 -14.32
N ALA A 84 -13.75 -3.08 -15.36
CA ALA A 84 -14.41 -4.39 -15.38
C ALA A 84 -13.40 -5.55 -15.31
N LEU A 85 -12.24 -5.40 -15.96
CA LEU A 85 -11.16 -6.37 -15.86
C LEU A 85 -10.57 -6.43 -14.45
N ALA A 86 -10.33 -5.29 -13.82
CA ALA A 86 -9.80 -5.23 -12.46
C ALA A 86 -10.74 -5.91 -11.46
N ASP A 87 -12.05 -5.67 -11.55
CA ASP A 87 -13.06 -6.33 -10.72
C ASP A 87 -13.00 -7.86 -10.89
N GLU A 88 -12.95 -8.37 -12.13
CA GLU A 88 -12.86 -9.82 -12.41
C GLU A 88 -11.55 -10.46 -11.90
N LEU A 89 -10.42 -9.75 -12.05
CA LEU A 89 -9.12 -10.21 -11.55
C LEU A 89 -9.06 -10.21 -10.03
N TRP A 90 -9.74 -9.27 -9.37
CA TRP A 90 -9.78 -9.22 -7.91
C TRP A 90 -10.48 -10.45 -7.31
N GLU A 91 -11.42 -11.08 -8.01
CA GLU A 91 -12.10 -12.29 -7.52
C GLU A 91 -11.20 -13.56 -7.50
N ASP A 92 -9.99 -13.50 -8.07
CA ASP A 92 -9.07 -14.65 -8.05
C ASP A 92 -8.48 -14.91 -6.65
N SER A 93 -7.95 -16.12 -6.43
CA SER A 93 -7.32 -16.50 -5.15
C SER A 93 -5.82 -16.24 -5.11
N TYR A 94 -5.15 -16.05 -6.26
CA TYR A 94 -3.71 -15.87 -6.33
C TYR A 94 -3.29 -14.40 -6.24
N TYR A 95 -2.22 -14.18 -5.49
CA TYR A 95 -1.66 -12.86 -5.25
C TYR A 95 -1.33 -12.10 -6.53
N GLU A 96 -0.58 -12.69 -7.47
CA GLU A 96 -0.14 -11.96 -8.67
C GLU A 96 -1.31 -11.55 -9.57
N VAL A 97 -2.43 -12.28 -9.51
CA VAL A 97 -3.65 -11.94 -10.26
C VAL A 97 -4.33 -10.73 -9.61
N LYS A 98 -4.56 -10.76 -8.28
CA LYS A 98 -5.09 -9.62 -7.53
C LYS A 98 -4.17 -8.39 -7.59
N HIS A 99 -2.85 -8.58 -7.59
CA HIS A 99 -1.88 -7.50 -7.77
C HIS A 99 -2.00 -6.83 -9.14
N THR A 100 -2.35 -7.61 -10.17
CA THR A 100 -2.63 -7.07 -11.51
C THR A 100 -3.89 -6.21 -11.49
N ALA A 101 -4.93 -6.61 -10.73
CA ALA A 101 -6.12 -5.76 -10.51
C ALA A 101 -5.76 -4.43 -9.84
N LEU A 102 -4.95 -4.46 -8.77
CA LEU A 102 -4.48 -3.26 -8.07
C LEU A 102 -3.66 -2.34 -9.00
N PHE A 103 -2.82 -2.92 -9.85
CA PHE A 103 -2.09 -2.16 -10.86
C PHE A 103 -3.04 -1.47 -11.86
N ILE A 104 -4.07 -2.16 -12.33
CA ILE A 104 -5.04 -1.57 -13.27
C ILE A 104 -5.74 -0.36 -12.65
N ILE A 105 -6.31 -0.48 -11.44
CA ILE A 105 -7.00 0.64 -10.79
C ILE A 105 -6.05 1.77 -10.42
N GLY A 106 -4.79 1.44 -10.10
CA GLY A 106 -3.75 2.40 -9.73
C GLY A 106 -3.24 3.24 -10.90
N GLU A 107 -3.36 2.76 -12.13
CA GLU A 107 -2.92 3.45 -13.36
C GLU A 107 -4.08 4.05 -14.16
N MET A 108 -5.32 3.66 -13.88
CA MET A 108 -6.50 4.06 -14.65
C MET A 108 -6.70 5.59 -14.68
N PRO A 109 -6.71 6.24 -15.87
CA PRO A 109 -6.93 7.68 -15.96
C PRO A 109 -8.42 8.01 -15.79
N VAL A 110 -8.86 8.15 -14.54
CA VAL A 110 -10.25 8.54 -14.22
C VAL A 110 -10.39 10.04 -14.03
N GLU A 111 -11.56 10.58 -14.36
CA GLU A 111 -11.96 11.94 -13.99
C GLU A 111 -12.66 11.96 -12.62
N ASP A 112 -13.36 10.86 -12.29
CA ASP A 112 -14.06 10.68 -11.02
C ASP A 112 -13.27 9.74 -10.10
N PRO A 113 -12.72 10.22 -8.96
CA PRO A 113 -12.01 9.39 -8.00
C PRO A 113 -12.91 8.33 -7.36
N GLN A 114 -14.25 8.48 -7.37
CA GLN A 114 -15.17 7.51 -6.77
C GLN A 114 -15.05 6.13 -7.42
N LEU A 115 -14.75 6.09 -8.73
CA LEU A 115 -14.54 4.82 -9.43
C LEU A 115 -13.41 3.98 -8.81
N ILE A 116 -12.38 4.61 -8.26
CA ILE A 116 -11.29 3.91 -7.55
C ILE A 116 -11.64 3.71 -6.08
N LEU A 117 -12.18 4.75 -5.42
CA LEU A 117 -12.53 4.73 -3.99
C LEU A 117 -13.51 3.60 -3.64
N ASP A 118 -14.55 3.38 -4.45
CA ASP A 118 -15.54 2.32 -4.24
C ASP A 118 -14.86 0.94 -4.19
N ARG A 119 -13.90 0.70 -5.09
CA ARG A 119 -13.22 -0.60 -5.24
C ARG A 119 -12.26 -0.81 -4.09
N ILE A 120 -11.36 0.15 -3.82
CA ILE A 120 -10.41 0.01 -2.72
C ILE A 120 -11.12 -0.10 -1.37
N THR A 121 -12.27 0.56 -1.18
CA THR A 121 -13.06 0.44 0.04
C THR A 121 -13.72 -0.94 0.15
N SER A 122 -14.29 -1.45 -0.96
CA SER A 122 -14.89 -2.79 -0.98
C SER A 122 -13.86 -3.92 -0.85
N TRP A 123 -12.64 -3.73 -1.35
CA TRP A 123 -11.58 -4.72 -1.38
C TRP A 123 -10.78 -4.76 -0.07
N LEU A 124 -10.71 -3.64 0.63
CA LEU A 124 -9.99 -3.50 1.88
C LEU A 124 -10.81 -4.07 3.03
N SER A 125 -10.18 -4.96 3.80
CA SER A 125 -10.76 -5.45 5.05
C SER A 125 -9.65 -5.77 6.07
N PRO A 126 -9.96 -5.79 7.38
CA PRO A 126 -9.01 -6.21 8.40
C PRO A 126 -8.47 -7.64 8.19
N GLY A 127 -9.24 -8.52 7.54
CA GLY A 127 -8.86 -9.90 7.23
C GLY A 127 -8.04 -10.08 5.95
N LEU A 128 -7.84 -9.03 5.14
CA LEU A 128 -7.05 -9.10 3.91
C LEU A 128 -5.59 -9.46 4.22
N ASP A 129 -4.96 -10.27 3.36
CA ASP A 129 -3.54 -10.63 3.49
C ASP A 129 -2.66 -9.38 3.56
N GLN A 130 -1.66 -9.39 4.44
CA GLN A 130 -0.84 -8.21 4.72
C GLN A 130 -0.08 -7.70 3.49
N VAL A 131 0.34 -8.59 2.58
CA VAL A 131 1.03 -8.19 1.34
C VAL A 131 0.05 -7.45 0.43
N LEU A 132 -1.17 -7.97 0.28
CA LEU A 132 -2.21 -7.30 -0.50
C LEU A 132 -2.66 -5.97 0.09
N LYS A 133 -2.77 -5.85 1.42
CA LYS A 133 -3.03 -4.54 2.06
C LYS A 133 -1.96 -3.53 1.69
N SER A 134 -0.69 -3.93 1.80
CA SER A 134 0.45 -3.08 1.43
C SER A 134 0.37 -2.65 -0.04
N ASP A 135 0.09 -3.58 -0.96
CA ASP A 135 -0.04 -3.24 -2.38
C ASP A 135 -1.29 -2.42 -2.68
N LEU A 136 -2.40 -2.63 -1.97
CA LEU A 136 -3.61 -1.83 -2.14
C LEU A 136 -3.31 -0.38 -1.83
N PHE A 137 -2.62 -0.10 -0.72
CA PHE A 137 -2.24 1.26 -0.36
C PHE A 137 -1.15 1.84 -1.29
N MET A 138 -0.14 1.07 -1.68
CA MET A 138 1.00 1.57 -2.45
C MET A 138 0.75 1.64 -3.97
N VAL A 139 0.01 0.68 -4.51
CA VAL A 139 -0.25 0.52 -5.95
C VAL A 139 -1.67 0.97 -6.26
N GLY A 140 -2.67 0.44 -5.56
CA GLY A 140 -4.08 0.70 -5.84
C GLY A 140 -4.51 2.16 -5.64
N THR A 141 -3.86 2.89 -4.72
CA THR A 141 -4.19 4.30 -4.45
C THR A 141 -3.30 5.31 -5.17
N ARG A 142 -2.39 4.86 -6.04
CA ARG A 142 -1.40 5.73 -6.70
C ARG A 142 -2.03 6.89 -7.45
N ASN A 143 -3.00 6.63 -8.34
CA ASN A 143 -3.69 7.69 -9.07
C ASN A 143 -4.41 8.68 -8.14
N LEU A 144 -5.02 8.19 -7.05
CA LEU A 144 -5.70 9.03 -6.07
C LEU A 144 -4.70 9.97 -5.38
N GLN A 145 -3.54 9.47 -5.00
CA GLN A 145 -2.49 10.27 -4.37
C GLN A 145 -1.94 11.35 -5.33
N ASP A 146 -1.74 10.98 -6.60
CA ASP A 146 -1.11 11.85 -7.60
C ASP A 146 -2.08 12.92 -8.13
N ARG A 147 -3.36 12.56 -8.37
CA ARG A 147 -4.34 13.42 -9.06
C ARG A 147 -5.48 13.92 -8.17
N PHE A 148 -5.81 13.18 -7.10
CA PHE A 148 -6.94 13.49 -6.21
C PHE A 148 -6.54 13.44 -4.72
N PRO A 149 -5.46 14.13 -4.30
CA PRO A 149 -4.90 13.96 -2.95
C PRO A 149 -5.92 14.28 -1.85
N GLN A 150 -6.83 15.23 -2.07
CA GLN A 150 -7.90 15.57 -1.13
C GLN A 150 -8.93 14.43 -0.96
N ALA A 151 -9.24 13.72 -2.05
CA ALA A 151 -10.13 12.56 -2.01
C ALA A 151 -9.47 11.39 -1.26
N TRP A 152 -8.17 11.16 -1.51
CA TRP A 152 -7.37 10.20 -0.76
C TRP A 152 -7.32 10.55 0.74
N GLU A 153 -7.01 11.80 1.09
CA GLU A 153 -7.00 12.27 2.49
C GLU A 153 -8.35 12.06 3.19
N SER A 154 -9.45 12.33 2.48
CA SER A 154 -10.81 12.16 3.01
C SER A 154 -11.14 10.68 3.25
N TRP A 155 -10.72 9.79 2.35
CA TRP A 155 -10.87 8.35 2.51
C TRP A 155 -10.03 7.79 3.66
N VAL A 156 -8.77 8.22 3.79
CA VAL A 156 -7.95 7.83 4.94
C VAL A 156 -8.56 8.34 6.25
N PHE A 157 -9.10 9.56 6.25
CA PHE A 157 -9.80 10.10 7.42
C PHE A 157 -11.04 9.28 7.79
N SER A 158 -11.80 8.77 6.81
CA SER A 158 -12.95 7.90 7.12
C SER A 158 -12.52 6.58 7.77
N LEU A 159 -11.39 5.99 7.34
CA LEU A 159 -10.84 4.80 8.01
C LEU A 159 -10.38 5.11 9.44
N LEU A 160 -9.72 6.24 9.64
CA LEU A 160 -9.23 6.68 10.96
C LEU A 160 -10.36 7.01 11.94
N SER A 161 -11.50 7.44 11.43
CA SER A 161 -12.66 7.88 12.24
C SER A 161 -13.67 6.75 12.49
N ASP A 162 -13.38 5.53 12.06
CA ASP A 162 -14.23 4.38 12.32
C ASP A 162 -14.26 4.04 13.81
N THR A 163 -15.31 3.32 14.22
CA THR A 163 -15.47 2.81 15.57
C THR A 163 -14.73 1.50 15.82
N ASP A 164 -14.43 0.73 14.77
CA ASP A 164 -13.66 -0.51 14.85
C ASP A 164 -12.15 -0.21 14.82
N PRO A 165 -11.40 -0.46 15.91
CA PRO A 165 -9.97 -0.22 15.96
C PRO A 165 -9.16 -0.94 14.86
N ALA A 166 -9.68 -2.05 14.34
CA ALA A 166 -9.06 -2.76 13.23
C ALA A 166 -9.14 -1.96 11.92
N ILE A 167 -10.17 -1.14 11.71
CA ILE A 167 -10.28 -0.22 10.58
C ILE A 167 -9.39 0.99 10.78
N ASN A 168 -9.29 1.52 12.00
CA ASN A 168 -8.38 2.63 12.32
C ASN A 168 -6.91 2.24 12.05
N SER A 169 -6.53 1.00 12.36
CA SER A 169 -5.23 0.41 12.00
C SER A 169 -4.98 0.50 10.48
N LEU A 170 -5.98 0.20 9.65
CA LEU A 170 -5.86 0.33 8.19
C LEU A 170 -5.65 1.78 7.77
N GLY A 171 -6.32 2.74 8.42
CA GLY A 171 -6.08 4.17 8.21
C GLY A 171 -4.64 4.59 8.51
N ILE A 172 -4.05 4.09 9.60
CA ILE A 172 -2.65 4.37 9.96
C ILE A 172 -1.68 3.71 8.96
N GLN A 173 -1.96 2.49 8.52
CA GLN A 173 -1.19 1.82 7.47
C GLN A 173 -1.25 2.58 6.14
N ALA A 174 -2.43 3.11 5.79
CA ALA A 174 -2.62 3.96 4.61
C ALA A 174 -1.78 5.24 4.69
N LEU A 175 -1.73 5.91 5.84
CA LEU A 175 -0.85 7.07 6.06
C LEU A 175 0.63 6.70 5.88
N ALA A 176 1.07 5.56 6.42
CA ALA A 176 2.46 5.13 6.31
C ALA A 176 2.85 4.77 4.86
N ALA A 177 1.92 4.18 4.10
CA ALA A 177 2.09 3.93 2.67
C ALA A 177 2.11 5.23 1.87
N GLY A 178 1.16 6.14 2.12
CA GLY A 178 1.08 7.45 1.47
C GLY A 178 2.35 8.28 1.67
N ALA A 179 2.94 8.26 2.87
CA ALA A 179 4.22 8.93 3.12
C ALA A 179 5.34 8.44 2.20
N LYS A 180 5.35 7.15 1.86
CA LYS A 180 6.36 6.53 0.98
C LYS A 180 6.06 6.71 -0.51
N SER A 181 4.85 7.17 -0.85
CA SER A 181 4.42 7.26 -2.23
C SER A 181 5.15 8.39 -2.96
N PRO A 182 5.79 8.12 -4.13
CA PRO A 182 6.52 9.14 -4.87
C PRO A 182 5.68 10.32 -5.34
N GLY A 183 4.37 10.16 -5.55
CA GLY A 183 3.51 11.25 -6.02
C GLY A 183 2.63 11.88 -4.95
N PHE A 184 2.68 11.39 -3.70
CA PHE A 184 2.09 12.09 -2.57
C PHE A 184 3.12 13.01 -1.89
N HIS A 185 2.94 14.31 -2.05
CA HIS A 185 3.89 15.32 -1.55
C HIS A 185 3.40 16.09 -0.31
N ASN A 186 2.20 15.80 0.21
CA ASN A 186 1.58 16.56 1.29
C ASN A 186 1.83 15.94 2.68
N LEU A 187 3.09 15.84 3.10
CA LEU A 187 3.45 15.39 4.46
C LEU A 187 2.72 16.15 5.59
N PRO A 188 2.47 17.48 5.50
CA PRO A 188 1.66 18.19 6.48
C PRO A 188 0.27 17.60 6.71
N ALA A 189 -0.39 17.08 5.67
CA ALA A 189 -1.66 16.38 5.84
C ALA A 189 -1.54 15.08 6.63
N ILE A 190 -0.45 14.33 6.44
CA ILE A 190 -0.20 13.11 7.22
C ILE A 190 0.00 13.45 8.70
N PHE A 191 0.80 14.46 9.03
CA PHE A 191 0.95 14.92 10.41
C PHE A 191 -0.38 15.35 11.02
N ARG A 192 -1.19 16.10 10.27
CA ARG A 192 -2.52 16.56 10.70
C ARG A 192 -3.47 15.38 10.98
N LEU A 193 -3.54 14.41 10.08
CA LEU A 193 -4.40 13.23 10.21
C LEU A 193 -3.95 12.29 11.33
N ALA A 194 -2.64 12.11 11.52
CA ALA A 194 -2.08 11.24 12.55
C ALA A 194 -2.10 11.86 13.96
N SER A 195 -2.15 13.20 14.06
CA SER A 195 -1.98 13.92 15.33
C SER A 195 -2.88 13.45 16.47
N PRO A 196 -4.20 13.23 16.28
CA PRO A 196 -5.06 12.77 17.38
C PRO A 196 -4.64 11.40 17.91
N PHE A 197 -4.24 10.50 17.01
CA PHE A 197 -3.88 9.10 17.32
C PHE A 197 -2.49 8.97 17.93
N ILE A 198 -1.59 9.93 17.68
CA ILE A 198 -0.27 9.96 18.35
C ILE A 198 -0.37 10.64 19.72
N ARG A 199 -1.28 11.62 19.89
CA ARG A 199 -1.50 12.31 21.17
C ARG A 199 -2.19 11.40 22.20
N ASP A 200 -3.06 10.50 21.77
CA ASP A 200 -3.74 9.55 22.65
C ASP A 200 -3.75 8.16 21.97
N PRO A 201 -2.60 7.46 21.99
CA PRO A 201 -2.45 6.24 21.21
C PRO A 201 -3.17 5.06 21.87
N HIS A 202 -3.92 4.33 21.06
CA HIS A 202 -4.64 3.14 21.50
C HIS A 202 -3.82 1.87 21.26
N HIS A 203 -3.83 0.93 22.22
CA HIS A 203 -3.06 -0.31 22.16
C HIS A 203 -3.35 -1.17 20.91
N ALA A 204 -4.58 -1.11 20.38
CA ALA A 204 -5.01 -1.90 19.23
C ALA A 204 -4.23 -1.60 17.93
N PHE A 205 -3.64 -0.41 17.78
CA PHE A 205 -2.92 0.02 16.59
C PHE A 205 -1.57 0.68 16.90
N ILE A 206 -1.02 0.40 18.09
CA ILE A 206 0.24 1.01 18.54
C ILE A 206 1.42 0.66 17.63
N GLN A 207 1.45 -0.58 17.12
CA GLN A 207 2.51 -1.03 16.20
C GLN A 207 2.44 -0.32 14.85
N ASP A 208 1.22 -0.01 14.37
CA ASP A 208 1.05 0.75 13.14
C ASP A 208 1.50 2.21 13.33
N LEU A 209 1.22 2.80 14.50
CA LEU A 209 1.71 4.15 14.84
C LEU A 209 3.25 4.18 14.93
N GLU A 210 3.87 3.18 15.55
CA GLU A 210 5.33 3.02 15.56
C GLU A 210 5.88 2.98 14.13
N ASN A 211 5.31 2.14 13.27
CA ASN A 211 5.73 2.03 11.88
C ASN A 211 5.53 3.33 11.10
N LEU A 212 4.43 4.05 11.32
CA LEU A 212 4.18 5.36 10.73
C LEU A 212 5.25 6.37 11.13
N MET A 213 5.56 6.50 12.43
CA MET A 213 6.59 7.44 12.87
C MET A 213 7.98 7.07 12.40
N ILE A 214 8.35 5.78 12.42
CA ILE A 214 9.63 5.31 11.87
C ILE A 214 9.72 5.66 10.38
N THR A 215 8.61 5.50 9.64
CA THR A 215 8.53 5.87 8.23
C THR A 215 8.74 7.37 8.04
N LEU A 216 8.01 8.21 8.78
CA LEU A 216 8.12 9.67 8.72
C LEU A 216 9.52 10.17 9.12
N ALA A 217 10.11 9.58 10.16
CA ALA A 217 11.46 9.88 10.63
C ALA A 217 12.54 9.60 9.57
N LYS A 218 12.34 8.58 8.73
CA LYS A 218 13.25 8.26 7.62
C LYS A 218 13.09 9.23 6.44
N ILE A 219 11.88 9.71 6.19
CA ILE A 219 11.55 10.55 5.03
C ILE A 219 11.85 12.02 5.30
N SER A 220 11.34 12.56 6.41
CA SER A 220 11.63 13.93 6.85
C SER A 220 11.94 13.94 8.36
N PRO A 221 13.20 13.62 8.73
CA PRO A 221 13.59 13.53 10.14
C PRO A 221 13.36 14.84 10.91
N GLN A 222 13.65 15.98 10.28
CA GLN A 222 13.55 17.31 10.91
C GLN A 222 12.09 17.69 11.21
N GLU A 223 11.20 17.58 10.22
CA GLU A 223 9.78 17.89 10.41
C GLU A 223 9.13 16.93 11.41
N THR A 224 9.45 15.63 11.29
CA THR A 224 8.92 14.62 12.22
C THR A 224 9.39 14.89 13.65
N GLY A 225 10.66 15.23 13.85
CA GLY A 225 11.18 15.59 15.18
C GLY A 225 10.52 16.85 15.76
N TYR A 226 10.28 17.87 14.93
CA TYR A 226 9.57 19.08 15.36
C TYR A 226 8.12 18.75 15.76
N PHE A 227 7.40 18.00 14.92
CA PHE A 227 6.04 17.55 15.15
C PHE A 227 5.91 16.76 16.47
N LEU A 228 6.76 15.74 16.69
CA LEU A 228 6.71 14.94 17.91
C LEU A 228 7.01 15.76 19.17
N ARG A 229 7.88 16.77 19.08
CA ARG A 229 8.10 17.71 20.19
C ARG A 229 6.87 18.56 20.51
N GLN A 230 6.11 18.96 19.50
CA GLN A 230 4.84 19.67 19.72
C GLN A 230 3.78 18.77 20.34
N ILE A 231 3.73 17.49 19.92
CA ILE A 231 2.84 16.50 20.53
C ILE A 231 3.18 16.31 22.00
N LEU A 232 4.45 16.08 22.35
CA LEU A 232 4.90 15.97 23.76
C LEU A 232 4.46 17.19 24.57
N ALA A 233 4.78 18.41 24.11
CA ALA A 233 4.41 19.64 24.80
C ALA A 233 2.89 19.86 25.01
N THR A 234 2.02 19.10 24.34
CA THR A 234 0.56 19.21 24.45
C THR A 234 -0.14 17.94 24.94
N SER A 235 0.56 16.80 25.01
CA SER A 235 0.00 15.53 25.46
C SER A 235 0.22 15.35 26.96
N ILE A 236 -0.70 14.64 27.61
CA ILE A 236 -0.55 14.16 28.98
C ILE A 236 -0.52 12.63 29.06
N SER A 237 -0.56 11.94 27.90
CA SER A 237 -0.61 10.48 27.82
C SER A 237 0.78 9.87 28.00
N PRO A 238 0.98 8.99 29.00
CA PRO A 238 2.23 8.23 29.15
C PRO A 238 2.54 7.34 27.94
N GLU A 239 1.50 6.85 27.26
CA GLU A 239 1.60 6.00 26.07
C GLU A 239 2.22 6.78 24.90
N THR A 240 1.92 8.08 24.77
CA THR A 240 2.56 8.98 23.80
C THR A 240 4.08 9.00 24.01
N SER A 241 4.50 9.21 25.26
CA SER A 241 5.92 9.31 25.61
C SER A 241 6.64 7.97 25.43
N TRP A 242 5.96 6.86 25.72
CA TRP A 242 6.46 5.50 25.43
C TRP A 242 6.62 5.25 23.93
N LEU A 243 5.60 5.59 23.15
CA LEU A 243 5.54 5.43 21.70
C LEU A 243 6.69 6.20 21.01
N ILE A 244 6.89 7.46 21.39
CA ILE A 244 7.98 8.30 20.87
C ILE A 244 9.35 7.75 21.29
N LYS A 245 9.49 7.29 22.54
CA LYS A 245 10.73 6.69 23.04
C LYS A 245 11.16 5.47 22.23
N ASN A 246 10.23 4.60 21.84
CA ASN A 246 10.53 3.42 21.02
C ASN A 246 11.03 3.79 19.61
N CYS A 247 10.64 4.96 19.10
CA CYS A 247 11.02 5.41 17.77
C CYS A 247 12.32 6.21 17.71
N LEU A 248 12.91 6.59 18.86
CA LEU A 248 14.10 7.44 18.94
C LEU A 248 15.26 6.92 18.07
N ALA A 249 15.51 5.62 18.06
CA ALA A 249 16.61 5.02 17.31
C ALA A 249 16.54 5.26 15.79
N SER A 250 15.37 5.63 15.26
CA SER A 250 15.17 5.93 13.83
C SER A 250 15.59 7.34 13.43
N PHE A 251 15.89 8.23 14.39
CA PHE A 251 16.27 9.61 14.13
C PHE A 251 17.81 9.79 14.10
N PRO A 252 18.33 10.83 13.42
CA PRO A 252 19.69 11.31 13.63
C PRO A 252 19.99 11.70 15.09
N LYS A 253 21.26 11.58 15.51
CA LYS A 253 21.67 11.73 16.93
C LYS A 253 21.32 13.09 17.56
N ASP A 254 21.37 14.15 16.79
CA ASP A 254 21.00 15.51 17.21
C ASP A 254 19.49 15.63 17.50
N ILE A 255 18.64 15.06 16.64
CA ILE A 255 17.19 15.02 16.85
C ILE A 255 16.84 14.08 18.01
N GLN A 256 17.52 12.94 18.14
CA GLN A 256 17.37 12.05 19.30
C GLN A 256 17.62 12.77 20.63
N ALA A 257 18.71 13.54 20.72
CA ALA A 257 19.04 14.29 21.92
C ALA A 257 17.95 15.33 22.26
N ASN A 258 17.45 16.03 21.25
CA ASN A 258 16.36 17.01 21.41
C ASN A 258 15.06 16.34 21.93
N LEU A 259 14.62 15.24 21.31
CA LEU A 259 13.42 14.50 21.75
C LEU A 259 13.59 13.88 23.15
N THR A 260 14.76 13.33 23.45
CA THR A 260 15.09 12.79 24.79
C THR A 260 15.01 13.88 25.86
N SER A 261 15.42 15.12 25.54
CA SER A 261 15.32 16.24 26.46
C SER A 261 13.87 16.68 26.71
N ALA A 262 13.00 16.58 25.71
CA ALA A 262 11.58 16.87 25.84
C ALA A 262 10.88 15.83 26.72
N LEU A 263 11.16 14.53 26.50
CA LEU A 263 10.63 13.41 27.29
C LEU A 263 11.01 13.44 28.78
N ARG A 264 12.01 14.23 29.20
CA ARG A 264 12.44 14.37 30.61
C ARG A 264 11.77 15.53 31.33
N LYS A 265 11.09 16.42 30.60
CA LYS A 265 10.45 17.63 31.15
C LYS A 265 8.99 17.40 31.53
N GLU A 266 8.44 16.24 31.18
CA GLU A 266 7.14 15.71 31.59
C GLU A 266 7.31 14.71 32.73
#